data_AF-A0A8E0VIT1-F1
#
_entry.id   AF-A0A8E0VIT1-F1
#
_cell.length_a   1.000
_cell.length_b   1.000
_cell.length_c   1.000
_cell.angle_alpha   90.00
_cell.angle_beta   90.00
_cell.angle_gamma   90.00
#
_symmetry.space_group_name_H-M   'P 1'
#
loop_
_entity.id
_entity.type
_entity.pdbx_description
1 polymer ?
#
loop_
_entity_poly.entity_id
_entity_poly.type
_entity_poly.pdbx_seq_one_letter_code
_entity_poly.pdbx_strand_id
1 'polypeptide(L)'
;IFWVQKDLLREENLPRRAEVLSHFVRIAKKLVEINNYSSAMAIVSGLLVQSVYRLSATWAALSSRDRSSFRKLADLFSQDQNFINLRTAVDTARLPCIPYLGKFHFHF
;
A
#
# COMPACT_ATOMS: atom_id res chain seq x y z
N ILE A 1 -3.52 2.98 11.37
CA ILE A 1 -4.19 3.22 10.06
C ILE A 1 -5.25 4.33 10.13
N PHE A 2 -6.07 4.41 11.19
CA PHE A 2 -7.10 5.46 11.36
C PHE A 2 -6.60 6.92 11.33
N TRP A 3 -5.35 7.18 11.74
CA TRP A 3 -4.84 8.56 11.82
C TRP A 3 -4.62 9.21 10.44
N VAL A 4 -4.14 8.44 9.46
CA VAL A 4 -3.88 8.92 8.09
C VAL A 4 -5.15 9.40 7.42
N GLN A 5 -6.26 8.68 7.59
CA GLN A 5 -7.56 9.05 7.02
C GLN A 5 -8.09 10.36 7.62
N LYS A 6 -7.84 10.61 8.92
CA LYS A 6 -8.38 11.76 9.63
C LYS A 6 -7.67 13.06 9.23
N ASP A 7 -6.35 13.04 9.04
CA ASP A 7 -5.59 14.19 8.56
C ASP A 7 -5.83 14.44 7.07
N LEU A 8 -5.89 13.38 6.26
CA LEU A 8 -6.06 13.49 4.81
C LEU A 8 -7.47 13.97 4.42
N LEU A 9 -8.50 13.67 5.21
CA LEU A 9 -9.86 14.18 5.00
C LEU A 9 -10.09 15.60 5.57
N ARG A 10 -9.24 16.09 6.49
CA ARG A 10 -9.34 17.42 7.09
C ARG A 10 -8.43 18.47 6.43
N GLU A 11 -7.42 18.04 5.69
CA GLU A 11 -6.51 18.95 4.97
C GLU A 11 -7.18 19.47 3.69
N GLU A 12 -7.58 20.75 3.71
CA GLU A 12 -8.17 21.46 2.57
C GLU A 12 -7.11 21.75 1.48
N ASN A 13 -5.83 21.82 1.87
CA ASN A 13 -4.74 22.08 0.96
C ASN A 13 -4.38 20.82 0.14
N LEU A 14 -4.89 20.78 -1.10
CA LEU A 14 -4.66 19.68 -2.04
C LEU A 14 -3.16 19.33 -2.25
N PRO A 15 -2.23 20.29 -2.41
CA PRO A 15 -0.79 20.01 -2.45
C PRO A 15 -0.28 19.22 -1.23
N ARG A 16 -0.62 19.66 -0.01
CA ARG A 16 -0.18 19.00 1.23
C ARG A 16 -0.78 17.61 1.37
N ARG A 17 -2.06 17.45 0.99
CA ARG A 17 -2.73 16.15 0.96
C ARG A 17 -2.06 15.17 -0.01
N ALA A 18 -1.64 15.65 -1.18
CA ALA A 18 -0.91 14.85 -2.16
C ALA A 18 0.50 14.48 -1.70
N GLU A 19 1.17 15.37 -0.96
CA GLU A 19 2.49 15.10 -0.35
C GLU A 19 2.41 13.95 0.67
N VAL A 20 1.44 14.01 1.59
CA VAL A 20 1.20 12.95 2.58
C VAL A 20 0.92 11.61 1.89
N LEU A 21 0.06 11.60 0.87
CA LEU A 21 -0.24 10.38 0.12
C LEU A 21 1.00 9.85 -0.62
N SER A 22 1.81 10.73 -1.23
CA SER A 22 3.08 10.36 -1.88
C SER A 22 4.06 9.75 -0.88
N HIS A 23 4.12 10.30 0.34
CA HIS A 23 4.97 9.79 1.41
C HIS A 23 4.62 8.34 1.78
N PHE A 24 3.33 8.01 1.95
CA PHE A 24 2.90 6.63 2.22
C PHE A 24 3.21 5.66 1.08
N VAL A 25 3.07 6.09 -0.18
CA VAL A 25 3.46 5.27 -1.34
C VAL A 25 4.96 4.95 -1.31
N ARG A 26 5.80 5.94 -0.97
CA ARG A 26 7.26 5.75 -0.87
C ARG A 26 7.64 4.84 0.30
N ILE A 27 6.97 4.96 1.45
CA ILE A 27 7.17 4.04 2.58
C ILE A 27 6.79 2.61 2.18
N ALA A 28 5.61 2.40 1.59
CA ALA A 28 5.16 1.07 1.17
C ALA A 28 6.15 0.43 0.18
N LYS A 29 6.66 1.23 -0.77
CA LYS A 29 7.72 0.79 -1.68
C LYS A 29 8.98 0.36 -0.92
N LYS A 30 9.44 1.17 0.05
CA LYS A 30 10.64 0.86 0.82
C LYS A 30 10.48 -0.40 1.66
N LEU A 31 9.29 -0.62 2.21
CA LEU A 31 8.95 -1.83 2.97
C LEU A 31 9.02 -3.09 2.09
N VAL A 32 8.57 -3.02 0.83
CA VAL A 32 8.74 -4.12 -0.13
C VAL A 32 10.22 -4.36 -0.46
N GLU A 33 11.03 -3.31 -0.63
CA GLU A 33 12.49 -3.45 -0.87
C GLU A 33 13.24 -4.17 0.26
N ILE A 34 12.70 -4.14 1.49
CA ILE A 34 13.29 -4.82 2.66
C ILE A 34 12.49 -6.07 3.07
N ASN A 35 11.67 -6.63 2.16
CA ASN A 35 10.88 -7.85 2.37
C ASN A 35 9.90 -7.78 3.57
N ASN A 36 9.46 -6.57 3.95
CA ASN A 36 8.41 -6.36 4.96
C ASN A 36 7.05 -6.21 4.28
N TYR A 37 6.56 -7.33 3.73
CA TYR A 37 5.30 -7.39 3.01
C TYR A 37 4.09 -7.13 3.92
N SER A 38 4.17 -7.53 5.20
CA SER A 38 3.07 -7.33 6.16
C SER A 38 2.75 -5.85 6.36
N SER A 39 3.77 -5.03 6.62
CA SER A 39 3.59 -3.59 6.83
C SER A 39 3.24 -2.87 5.53
N ALA A 40 3.82 -3.30 4.40
CA ALA A 40 3.50 -2.75 3.09
C ALA A 40 2.02 -3.01 2.73
N MET A 41 1.52 -4.23 2.95
CA MET A 41 0.12 -4.61 2.73
C MET A 41 -0.83 -3.75 3.59
N ALA A 42 -0.48 -3.49 4.84
CA ALA A 42 -1.27 -2.67 5.74
C ALA A 42 -1.43 -1.21 5.22
N ILE A 43 -0.35 -0.63 4.68
CA ILE A 43 -0.39 0.71 4.07
C ILE A 43 -1.21 0.69 2.77
N VAL A 44 -0.92 -0.23 1.86
CA VAL A 44 -1.59 -0.31 0.55
C VAL A 44 -3.09 -0.53 0.73
N SER A 45 -3.49 -1.43 1.63
CA SER A 45 -4.90 -1.67 1.98
C SER A 45 -5.57 -0.40 2.50
N GLY A 46 -4.88 0.37 3.36
CA GLY A 46 -5.39 1.65 3.87
C GLY A 46 -5.59 2.72 2.79
N LEU A 47 -4.72 2.75 1.77
CA LEU A 47 -4.83 3.66 0.62
C LEU A 47 -5.92 3.24 -0.38
N LEU A 48 -6.25 1.95 -0.45
CA LEU A 48 -7.31 1.40 -1.29
C LEU A 48 -8.71 1.52 -0.66
N VAL A 49 -8.83 1.88 0.63
CA VAL A 49 -10.13 2.15 1.25
C VAL A 49 -10.85 3.25 0.47
N GLN A 50 -12.15 3.05 0.21
CA GLN A 50 -12.99 3.95 -0.60
C GLN A 50 -12.92 5.42 -0.17
N SER A 51 -12.70 5.70 1.12
CA SER A 51 -12.56 7.06 1.66
C SER A 51 -11.35 7.82 1.13
N VAL A 52 -10.26 7.13 0.82
CA VAL A 52 -9.03 7.68 0.24
C VAL A 52 -9.04 7.52 -1.27
N TYR A 53 -9.45 6.35 -1.78
CA TYR A 53 -9.41 6.03 -3.21
C TYR A 53 -10.29 6.96 -4.07
N ARG A 54 -11.42 7.45 -3.54
CA ARG A 54 -12.30 8.40 -4.24
C ARG A 54 -11.75 9.82 -4.40
N LEU A 55 -10.64 10.18 -3.75
CA LEU A 55 -10.06 11.53 -3.78
C LEU A 55 -9.31 11.79 -5.10
N SER A 56 -10.03 11.72 -6.22
CA SER A 56 -9.48 11.77 -7.59
C SER A 56 -8.53 12.94 -7.83
N ALA A 57 -8.85 14.13 -7.34
CA ALA A 57 -8.01 15.32 -7.48
C ALA A 57 -6.65 15.17 -6.77
N THR A 58 -6.60 14.44 -5.65
CA THR A 58 -5.36 14.18 -4.91
C THR A 58 -4.52 13.11 -5.57
N TRP A 59 -5.14 12.05 -6.07
CA TRP A 59 -4.47 11.06 -6.91
C TRP A 59 -3.93 11.68 -8.21
N ALA A 60 -4.65 12.65 -8.79
CA ALA A 60 -4.22 13.40 -9.96
C ALA A 60 -3.01 14.32 -9.70
N ALA A 61 -2.92 14.87 -8.48
CA ALA A 61 -1.83 15.76 -8.06
C ALA A 61 -0.50 15.06 -7.76
N LEU A 62 -0.49 13.73 -7.68
CA LEU A 62 0.73 12.94 -7.52
C LEU A 62 1.62 13.00 -8.75
N SER A 63 2.92 12.85 -8.53
CA SER A 63 3.88 12.62 -9.61
C SER A 63 3.51 11.35 -10.40
N SER A 64 3.86 11.31 -11.69
CA SER A 64 3.71 10.10 -12.52
C SER A 64 4.44 8.89 -11.91
N ARG A 65 5.59 9.15 -11.28
CA ARG A 65 6.41 8.15 -10.58
C ARG A 65 5.70 7.55 -9.37
N ASP A 66 5.11 8.38 -8.51
CA ASP A 66 4.42 7.91 -7.30
C ASP A 66 3.14 7.16 -7.69
N ARG A 67 2.37 7.64 -8.68
CA ARG A 67 1.21 6.90 -9.23
C ARG A 67 1.58 5.53 -9.78
N SER A 68 2.65 5.47 -10.56
CA SER A 68 3.14 4.21 -11.13
C SER A 68 3.60 3.24 -10.03
N SER A 69 4.29 3.76 -9.01
CA SER A 69 4.72 2.96 -7.85
C SER A 69 3.53 2.39 -7.09
N PHE A 70 2.49 3.20 -6.84
CA PHE A 70 1.27 2.73 -6.19
C PHE A 70 0.56 1.63 -7.00
N ARG A 71 0.45 1.77 -8.33
CA ARG A 71 -0.16 0.73 -9.17
C ARG A 71 0.58 -0.61 -9.08
N LYS A 72 1.91 -0.58 -9.11
CA LYS A 72 2.73 -1.79 -8.94
C LYS A 72 2.55 -2.42 -7.55
N LEU A 73 2.44 -1.59 -6.51
CA LEU A 73 2.16 -2.07 -5.16
C LEU A 73 0.76 -2.70 -5.06
N ALA A 74 -0.26 -2.05 -5.63
CA ALA A 74 -1.62 -2.59 -5.65
C ALA A 74 -1.71 -3.94 -6.38
N ASP A 75 -1.00 -4.08 -7.51
CA ASP A 75 -0.91 -5.32 -8.28
C ASP A 75 -0.17 -6.43 -7.52
N LEU A 76 0.94 -6.09 -6.85
CA LEU A 76 1.68 -7.02 -5.98
C LEU A 76 0.78 -7.62 -4.88
N PHE A 77 -0.09 -6.79 -4.31
CA PHE A 77 -0.98 -7.15 -3.21
C PHE A 77 -2.40 -7.53 -3.67
N SER A 78 -2.62 -7.72 -4.97
CA SER A 78 -3.92 -8.16 -5.49
C SER A 78 -4.32 -9.52 -4.90
N GLN A 79 -5.62 -9.72 -4.68
CA GLN A 79 -6.17 -10.99 -4.21
C GLN A 79 -6.32 -12.02 -5.33
N ASP A 80 -6.01 -11.63 -6.58
CA ASP A 80 -6.10 -12.49 -7.75
C ASP A 80 -5.29 -13.77 -7.55
N GLN A 81 -5.89 -14.89 -7.98
CA GLN A 81 -5.33 -16.24 -7.85
C GLN A 81 -4.75 -16.50 -6.44
N ASN A 82 -5.51 -16.11 -5.41
CA ASN A 82 -5.18 -16.28 -3.99
C ASN A 82 -3.91 -15.52 -3.55
N PHE A 83 -3.66 -14.34 -4.11
CA PHE A 83 -2.44 -13.53 -3.91
C PHE A 83 -1.19 -14.12 -4.57
N ILE A 84 -1.28 -14.56 -5.83
CA ILE A 84 -0.15 -15.20 -6.54
C ILE A 84 1.11 -14.32 -6.58
N ASN A 85 0.95 -13.03 -6.85
CA ASN A 85 2.07 -12.08 -6.93
C ASN A 85 2.81 -11.96 -5.59
N LEU A 86 2.06 -11.87 -4.49
CA LEU A 86 2.61 -11.82 -3.14
C LEU A 86 3.32 -13.13 -2.78
N ARG A 87 2.72 -14.29 -3.08
CA ARG A 87 3.35 -15.60 -2.81
C ARG A 87 4.68 -15.73 -3.55
N THR A 88 4.70 -15.43 -4.85
CA THR A 88 5.93 -15.45 -5.66
C THR A 88 7.00 -14.49 -5.12
N ALA A 89 6.61 -13.30 -4.66
CA ALA A 89 7.54 -12.34 -4.09
C ALA A 89 8.13 -12.84 -2.75
N VAL A 90 7.31 -13.47 -1.90
CA VAL A 90 7.77 -14.07 -0.64
C VAL A 90 8.68 -15.27 -0.89
N ASP A 91 8.34 -16.12 -1.86
CA ASP A 91 9.12 -17.32 -2.21
C ASP A 91 10.50 -16.98 -2.80
N THR A 92 10.62 -15.81 -3.46
CA THR A 92 11.87 -15.32 -4.06
C THR A 92 12.69 -14.41 -3.12
N ALA A 93 12.13 -13.99 -1.99
CA ALA A 93 12.78 -13.11 -1.04
C ALA A 93 13.87 -13.85 -0.23
N ARG A 94 15.09 -13.31 -0.23
CA ARG A 94 16.16 -13.75 0.69
C ARG A 94 15.88 -13.22 2.10
N LEU A 95 16.03 -14.08 3.11
CA LEU A 95 15.83 -13.75 4.54
C LEU A 95 16.63 -12.51 4.96
N PRO A 96 16.13 -11.69 5.92
CA PRO A 96 14.90 -11.86 6.70
C PRO A 96 13.65 -11.30 5.99
N CYS A 97 12.55 -12.05 6.06
CA CYS A 97 11.24 -11.69 5.51
C CYS A 97 10.21 -11.70 6.66
N ILE A 98 9.33 -10.70 6.72
CA ILE A 98 8.21 -10.70 7.67
C ILE A 98 6.95 -11.10 6.87
N PRO A 99 6.56 -12.40 6.89
CA PRO A 99 5.38 -12.88 6.18
C PRO A 99 4.10 -12.33 6.82
N TYR A 100 3.09 -12.06 6.00
CA TYR A 100 1.76 -11.63 6.46
C TYR A 100 1.04 -12.82 7.12
N LEU A 101 0.87 -12.77 8.45
CA LEU A 101 0.29 -13.83 9.30
C LEU A 101 -1.23 -14.02 9.17
N GLY A 102 -1.92 -13.30 8.27
CA GLY A 102 -3.38 -13.36 8.10
C GLY A 102 -3.92 -14.67 7.49
N LYS A 103 -3.10 -15.72 7.34
CA LYS A 103 -3.49 -17.02 6.78
C LYS A 103 -3.33 -18.22 7.73
N PHE A 104 -3.01 -18.04 9.00
CA PHE A 104 -2.88 -19.16 9.96
C PHE A 104 -4.17 -19.52 10.72
N HIS A 105 -5.31 -18.93 10.39
CA HIS A 105 -6.59 -19.16 11.09
C HIS A 105 -7.73 -19.60 10.16
N PHE A 106 -7.50 -20.45 9.16
CA PHE A 106 -8.58 -21.18 8.48
C PHE A 106 -8.06 -22.53 7.97
N HIS A 107 -7.79 -23.44 8.92
CA HIS A 107 -7.71 -24.87 8.68
C HIS A 107 -8.30 -25.59 9.91
N PHE A 108 -9.62 -25.76 9.90
CA PHE A 108 -10.36 -26.85 10.53
C PHE A 108 -11.50 -27.21 9.58
#